data_AF-A0A955DJ52-F1
#
_entry.id   AF-A0A955DJ52-F1
#
_cell.length_a   1.000
_cell.length_b   1.000
_cell.length_c   1.000
_cell.angle_alpha   90.00
_cell.angle_beta   90.00
_cell.angle_gamma   90.00
#
_symmetry.space_group_name_H-M   'P 1'
#
loop_
_entity.id
_entity.type
_entity.pdbx_description
1 polymer ?
#
loop_
_entity_poly.entity_id
_entity_poly.type
_entity_poly.pdbx_seq_one_letter_code
_entity_poly.pdbx_strand_id
1 'polypeptide(L)'
;MLTHARQVITEGDHLNEIADLMRTVSALTDPQAIQREFSRRMTAFSGTEGYLSLSTRSLPAGHYKITRAMLDRTSLANNAVNPWAAWDELPTHSTGFLGEAIATDRPKYFPDLQLTNDPVLGDQIAGFRSVLLMPLFDEGHAINWGIVLRREADAFTRSDMEEFLYRGNLIGRMTRNLVIRSEVERLNRQLTEQLEEIAAVQRALLPDRTPDVPGLSIASSFLTSLQAGGDYFDYFDLKDGRWGVLIADAAGHGAGAAT
;
A
#
# COMPACT_ATOMS: atom_id res chain seq x y z
N MET A 1 -50.26 -18.03 14.71
CA MET A 1 -49.46 -18.61 15.81
C MET A 1 -48.05 -18.86 15.27
N LEU A 2 -47.11 -18.03 15.71
CA LEU A 2 -45.68 -18.06 15.39
C LEU A 2 -44.95 -18.97 16.38
N THR A 3 -44.25 -20.01 15.91
CA THR A 3 -43.13 -20.74 16.57
C THR A 3 -42.85 -21.99 15.73
N HIS A 4 -41.66 -22.38 15.24
CA HIS A 4 -40.26 -22.08 15.51
C HIS A 4 -39.52 -22.14 14.15
N ALA A 5 -38.92 -21.03 13.70
CA ALA A 5 -37.92 -21.08 12.64
C ALA A 5 -36.54 -21.04 13.30
N ARG A 6 -35.88 -22.20 13.36
CA ARG A 6 -34.45 -22.28 13.70
C ARG A 6 -33.72 -21.98 12.40
N GLN A 7 -33.21 -20.76 12.25
CA GLN A 7 -32.57 -20.30 11.03
C GLN A 7 -31.18 -20.93 10.95
N VAL A 8 -31.08 -22.01 10.17
CA VAL A 8 -29.82 -22.55 9.67
C VAL A 8 -29.35 -21.57 8.60
N ILE A 9 -28.32 -20.78 8.88
CA ILE A 9 -27.63 -19.96 7.90
C ILE A 9 -27.02 -20.93 6.89
N THR A 10 -27.63 -21.05 5.72
CA THR A 10 -27.24 -21.97 4.66
C THR A 10 -25.97 -21.46 3.96
N GLU A 11 -24.97 -22.33 3.78
CA GLU A 11 -23.64 -22.06 3.16
C GLU A 11 -23.68 -21.23 1.85
N GLY A 12 -24.80 -21.23 1.12
CA GLY A 12 -24.98 -20.45 -0.11
C GLY A 12 -25.02 -18.93 0.10
N ASP A 13 -25.54 -18.43 1.23
CA ASP A 13 -25.62 -16.99 1.48
C ASP A 13 -24.24 -16.39 1.81
N HIS A 14 -23.46 -17.11 2.60
CA HIS A 14 -22.10 -16.69 3.00
C HIS A 14 -21.12 -16.66 1.82
N LEU A 15 -21.18 -17.66 0.91
CA LEU A 15 -20.32 -17.70 -0.26
C LEU A 15 -20.59 -16.53 -1.22
N ASN A 16 -21.86 -16.15 -1.39
CA ASN A 16 -22.24 -14.99 -2.21
C ASN A 16 -21.74 -13.68 -1.61
N GLU A 17 -21.80 -13.52 -0.29
CA GLU A 17 -21.26 -12.34 0.40
C GLU A 17 -19.74 -12.21 0.27
N ILE A 18 -19.02 -13.32 0.37
CA ILE A 18 -17.57 -13.36 0.09
C ILE A 18 -17.31 -12.96 -1.36
N ALA A 19 -18.04 -13.53 -2.33
CA ALA A 19 -17.88 -13.22 -3.74
C ALA A 19 -18.14 -11.73 -4.03
N ASP A 20 -19.16 -11.14 -3.42
CA ASP A 20 -19.48 -9.72 -3.55
C ASP A 20 -18.42 -8.82 -2.92
N LEU A 21 -17.89 -9.21 -1.76
CA LEU A 21 -16.77 -8.52 -1.14
C LEU A 21 -15.53 -8.58 -2.03
N MET A 22 -15.18 -9.76 -2.56
CA MET A 22 -14.04 -9.92 -3.47
C MET A 22 -14.21 -9.10 -4.75
N ARG A 23 -15.41 -9.10 -5.33
CA ARG A 23 -15.73 -8.26 -6.50
C ARG A 23 -15.55 -6.77 -6.19
N THR A 24 -16.07 -6.32 -5.05
CA THR A 24 -15.95 -4.92 -4.62
C THR A 24 -14.49 -4.54 -4.42
N VAL A 25 -13.73 -5.35 -3.66
CA VAL A 25 -12.30 -5.11 -3.37
C VAL A 25 -11.45 -5.11 -4.64
N SER A 26 -11.74 -6.00 -5.60
CA SER A 26 -11.01 -6.06 -6.87
C SER A 26 -11.15 -4.81 -7.75
N ALA A 27 -12.22 -4.03 -7.55
CA ALA A 27 -12.46 -2.79 -8.29
C ALA A 27 -11.84 -1.56 -7.62
N LEU A 28 -11.37 -1.69 -6.37
CA LEU A 28 -10.76 -0.59 -5.62
C LEU A 28 -9.29 -0.42 -6.00
N THR A 29 -8.87 0.82 -6.18
CA THR A 29 -7.48 1.21 -6.44
C THR A 29 -6.83 1.94 -5.25
N ASP A 30 -7.63 2.34 -4.27
CA ASP A 30 -7.19 2.98 -3.03
C ASP A 30 -7.02 1.95 -1.90
N PRO A 31 -5.80 1.76 -1.36
CA PRO A 31 -5.55 0.89 -0.20
C PRO A 31 -6.43 1.21 1.02
N GLN A 32 -6.73 2.49 1.29
CA GLN A 32 -7.58 2.90 2.41
C GLN A 32 -9.04 2.52 2.18
N ALA A 33 -9.53 2.62 0.93
CA ALA A 33 -10.86 2.16 0.57
C ALA A 33 -11.01 0.65 0.77
N ILE A 34 -10.02 -0.16 0.39
CA ILE A 34 -10.03 -1.62 0.65
C ILE A 34 -10.12 -1.88 2.14
N GLN A 35 -9.25 -1.24 2.94
CA GLN A 35 -9.22 -1.46 4.38
C GLN A 35 -10.55 -1.08 5.03
N ARG A 36 -11.14 0.06 4.65
CA ARG A 36 -12.45 0.51 5.17
C ARG A 36 -13.58 -0.44 4.81
N GLU A 37 -13.66 -0.87 3.54
CA GLU A 37 -14.72 -1.76 3.10
C GLU A 37 -14.61 -3.14 3.76
N PHE A 38 -13.39 -3.66 3.90
CA PHE A 38 -13.14 -4.89 4.62
C PHE A 38 -13.49 -4.77 6.10
N SER A 39 -13.03 -3.71 6.78
CA SER A 39 -13.30 -3.49 8.21
C SER A 39 -14.80 -3.38 8.47
N ARG A 40 -15.52 -2.61 7.64
CA ARG A 40 -16.98 -2.41 7.73
C ARG A 40 -17.74 -3.74 7.61
N ARG A 41 -17.39 -4.57 6.65
CA ARG A 41 -18.06 -5.87 6.45
C ARG A 41 -17.61 -6.90 7.49
N MET A 42 -16.34 -6.89 7.90
CA MET A 42 -15.83 -7.77 8.95
C MET A 42 -16.58 -7.54 10.27
N THR A 43 -16.84 -6.29 10.67
CA THR A 43 -17.67 -5.98 11.85
C THR A 43 -19.12 -6.43 11.72
N ALA A 44 -19.69 -6.42 10.51
CA ALA A 44 -21.07 -6.83 10.28
C ALA A 44 -21.27 -8.36 10.34
N PHE A 45 -20.28 -9.14 9.88
CA PHE A 45 -20.42 -10.59 9.72
C PHE A 45 -19.95 -11.44 10.90
N SER A 46 -19.19 -10.86 11.82
CA SER A 46 -18.42 -11.66 12.78
C SER A 46 -18.73 -11.40 14.24
N GLY A 47 -19.78 -10.64 14.59
CA GLY A 47 -20.09 -10.31 15.98
C GLY A 47 -18.90 -9.68 16.72
N THR A 48 -17.97 -9.06 15.99
CA THR A 48 -16.77 -8.44 16.54
C THR A 48 -17.16 -7.18 17.28
N GLU A 49 -16.83 -7.12 18.57
CA GLU A 49 -17.14 -5.97 19.42
C GLU A 49 -15.94 -5.04 19.59
N GLY A 50 -14.74 -5.52 19.30
CA GLY A 50 -13.52 -4.72 19.26
C GLY A 50 -12.55 -5.20 18.20
N TYR A 51 -11.83 -4.26 17.58
CA TYR A 51 -10.80 -4.55 16.59
C TYR A 51 -9.56 -3.68 16.82
N LEU A 52 -8.38 -4.29 16.76
CA LEU A 52 -7.10 -3.59 16.72
C LEU A 52 -6.30 -4.10 15.51
N SER A 53 -5.51 -3.21 14.91
CA SER A 53 -4.43 -3.61 14.02
C SER A 53 -3.14 -2.96 14.45
N LEU A 54 -2.05 -3.70 14.35
CA LEU A 54 -0.71 -3.20 14.63
C LEU A 54 0.27 -3.66 13.54
N SER A 55 1.41 -3.00 13.50
CA SER A 55 2.52 -3.33 12.60
C SER A 55 3.83 -3.37 13.35
N THR A 56 4.66 -4.36 13.01
CA THR A 56 6.05 -4.53 13.47
C THR A 56 7.05 -4.16 12.37
N ARG A 57 6.55 -3.63 11.24
CA ARG A 57 7.37 -3.29 10.05
C ARG A 57 8.50 -2.34 10.41
N SER A 58 9.73 -2.71 10.05
CA SER A 58 10.93 -1.89 10.24
C SER A 58 11.17 -1.48 11.69
N LEU A 59 10.74 -2.31 12.66
CA LEU A 59 10.96 -2.10 14.08
C LEU A 59 11.83 -3.23 14.67
N PRO A 60 12.55 -2.96 15.77
CA PRO A 60 13.22 -4.02 16.52
C PRO A 60 12.24 -5.08 17.02
N ALA A 61 12.73 -6.29 17.29
CA ALA A 61 11.91 -7.35 17.88
C ALA A 61 11.19 -6.88 19.16
N GLY A 62 9.93 -7.28 19.32
CA GLY A 62 9.08 -6.87 20.45
C GLY A 62 8.52 -5.45 20.36
N HIS A 63 8.92 -4.65 19.36
CA HIS A 63 8.38 -3.30 19.15
C HIS A 63 7.25 -3.31 18.11
N TYR A 64 6.25 -2.48 18.33
CA TYR A 64 5.09 -2.36 17.45
C TYR A 64 4.50 -0.95 17.44
N LYS A 65 3.76 -0.63 16.38
CA LYS A 65 2.91 0.56 16.29
C LYS A 65 1.46 0.12 16.08
N ILE A 66 0.54 0.70 16.85
CA ILE A 66 -0.90 0.49 16.65
C ILE A 66 -1.34 1.32 15.45
N THR A 67 -1.81 0.66 14.39
CA THR A 67 -2.22 1.31 13.14
C THR A 67 -3.71 1.62 13.11
N ARG A 68 -4.53 0.83 13.80
CA ARG A 68 -5.96 1.08 14.02
C ARG A 68 -6.39 0.54 15.37
N ALA A 69 -7.34 1.21 16.01
CA ALA A 69 -7.96 0.76 17.25
C ALA A 69 -9.44 1.16 17.27
N MET A 70 -10.31 0.18 17.48
CA MET A 70 -11.76 0.32 17.61
C MET A 70 -12.19 -0.53 18.81
N LEU A 71 -12.00 -0.01 20.03
CA LEU A 71 -12.35 -0.69 21.29
C LEU A 71 -13.65 -0.16 21.92
N ASP A 72 -14.13 1.00 21.48
CA ASP A 72 -15.45 1.55 21.79
C ASP A 72 -16.01 2.33 20.58
N ARG A 73 -17.30 2.73 20.61
CA ARG A 73 -17.94 3.51 19.51
C ARG A 73 -17.35 4.92 19.33
N THR A 74 -16.50 5.39 20.24
CA THR A 74 -15.95 6.75 20.34
C THR A 74 -14.44 6.83 20.04
N SER A 75 -13.74 5.70 20.03
CA SER A 75 -12.30 5.55 19.84
C SER A 75 -11.99 5.56 18.36
N LEU A 76 -12.11 6.74 17.74
CA LEU A 76 -11.71 7.01 16.36
C LEU A 76 -10.38 7.75 16.26
N ALA A 77 -9.73 8.10 17.38
CA ALA A 77 -8.58 9.00 17.41
C ALA A 77 -7.40 8.52 16.55
N ASN A 78 -7.14 7.20 16.48
CA ASN A 78 -6.07 6.62 15.65
C ASN A 78 -6.51 6.19 14.24
N ASN A 79 -7.77 6.43 13.84
CA ASN A 79 -8.23 6.14 12.48
C ASN A 79 -7.92 7.27 11.48
N ALA A 80 -7.51 8.46 11.96
CA ALA A 80 -7.23 9.61 11.11
C ALA A 80 -5.85 9.54 10.42
N VAL A 81 -4.83 8.99 11.09
CA VAL A 81 -3.46 8.94 10.57
C VAL A 81 -3.34 7.80 9.56
N ASN A 82 -2.82 8.09 8.36
CA ASN A 82 -2.54 7.08 7.34
C ASN A 82 -1.21 6.37 7.69
N PRO A 83 -1.20 5.09 8.06
CA PRO A 83 0.02 4.38 8.50
C PRO A 83 1.06 4.18 7.38
N TRP A 84 0.69 4.40 6.11
CA TRP A 84 1.62 4.37 4.98
C TRP A 84 2.22 5.74 4.66
N ALA A 85 1.53 6.83 4.99
CA ALA A 85 1.99 8.19 4.69
C ALA A 85 2.68 8.86 5.89
N ALA A 86 2.23 8.58 7.11
CA ALA A 86 2.66 9.21 8.35
C ALA A 86 3.16 8.15 9.35
N TRP A 87 4.02 7.25 8.89
CA TRP A 87 4.53 6.13 9.70
C TRP A 87 5.29 6.61 10.94
N ASP A 88 6.07 7.68 10.81
CA ASP A 88 6.93 8.19 11.88
C ASP A 88 6.15 8.93 12.96
N GLU A 89 4.95 9.42 12.64
CA GLU A 89 4.04 10.09 13.60
C GLU A 89 3.36 9.11 14.55
N LEU A 90 3.29 7.82 14.19
CA LEU A 90 2.67 6.80 15.02
C LEU A 90 3.57 6.44 16.23
N PRO A 91 3.02 6.38 17.46
CA PRO A 91 3.78 5.99 18.65
C PRO A 91 4.33 4.56 18.53
N THR A 92 5.55 4.37 19.02
CA THR A 92 6.18 3.04 19.13
C THR A 92 6.03 2.51 20.55
N HIS A 93 5.59 1.27 20.67
CA HIS A 93 5.41 0.57 21.94
C HIS A 93 6.25 -0.71 21.96
N SER A 94 6.62 -1.18 23.15
CA SER A 94 7.37 -2.43 23.35
C SER A 94 6.95 -3.20 24.61
N THR A 95 5.88 -2.77 25.25
CA THR A 95 5.40 -3.26 26.55
C THR A 95 3.92 -3.61 26.47
N GLY A 96 3.40 -4.24 27.52
CA GLY A 96 1.98 -4.59 27.63
C GLY A 96 1.65 -5.88 26.89
N PHE A 97 0.37 -6.25 26.94
CA PHE A 97 -0.15 -7.51 26.44
C PHE A 97 0.24 -7.78 24.98
N LEU A 98 0.14 -6.76 24.12
CA LEU A 98 0.43 -6.91 22.69
C LEU A 98 1.92 -7.19 22.43
N GLY A 99 2.84 -6.57 23.18
CA GLY A 99 4.27 -6.79 23.01
C GLY A 99 4.70 -8.24 23.25
N GLU A 100 4.14 -8.86 24.29
CA GLU A 100 4.36 -10.29 24.57
C GLU A 100 3.61 -11.19 23.59
N ALA A 101 2.39 -10.81 23.22
CA ALA A 101 1.56 -11.63 22.35
C ALA A 101 2.11 -11.72 20.92
N ILE A 102 2.84 -10.72 20.42
CA ILE A 102 3.43 -10.75 19.07
C ILE A 102 4.86 -11.33 19.02
N ALA A 103 5.40 -11.82 20.13
CA ALA A 103 6.77 -12.36 20.20
C ALA A 103 7.02 -13.59 19.30
N THR A 104 5.97 -14.23 18.81
CA THR A 104 6.02 -15.41 17.94
C THR A 104 5.08 -15.21 16.77
N ASP A 105 5.48 -15.56 15.54
CA ASP A 105 4.68 -15.45 14.31
C ASP A 105 3.57 -16.51 14.20
N ARG A 106 2.81 -16.73 15.27
CA ARG A 106 1.72 -17.70 15.35
C ARG A 106 0.44 -17.04 15.84
N PRO A 107 -0.73 -17.46 15.35
CA PRO A 107 -2.00 -16.98 15.89
C PRO A 107 -2.10 -17.36 17.37
N LYS A 108 -2.66 -16.46 18.16
CA LYS A 108 -2.90 -16.66 19.60
C LYS A 108 -4.37 -16.43 19.89
N TYR A 109 -4.96 -17.37 20.62
CA TYR A 109 -6.33 -17.29 21.08
C TYR A 109 -6.35 -17.31 22.61
N PHE A 110 -6.97 -16.29 23.19
CA PHE A 110 -7.22 -16.16 24.61
C PHE A 110 -8.73 -16.30 24.83
N PRO A 111 -9.22 -17.44 25.33
CA PRO A 111 -10.66 -17.67 25.52
C PRO A 111 -11.23 -16.87 26.69
N ASP A 112 -10.42 -16.53 27.69
CA ASP A 112 -10.85 -15.73 28.84
C ASP A 112 -9.72 -14.82 29.34
N LEU A 113 -9.53 -13.69 28.65
CA LEU A 113 -8.61 -12.64 29.02
C LEU A 113 -9.20 -11.77 30.14
N GLN A 114 -8.47 -11.67 31.24
CA GLN A 114 -8.80 -10.79 32.37
C GLN A 114 -7.70 -9.73 32.50
N LEU A 115 -7.64 -8.83 31.52
CA LEU A 115 -6.64 -7.77 31.48
C LEU A 115 -7.24 -6.46 31.99
N THR A 116 -6.54 -5.82 32.92
CA THR A 116 -6.87 -4.49 33.45
C THR A 116 -5.58 -3.68 33.52
N ASN A 117 -5.67 -2.35 33.39
CA ASN A 117 -4.52 -1.44 33.47
C ASN A 117 -3.36 -1.82 32.53
N ASP A 118 -3.65 -2.16 31.27
CA ASP A 118 -2.59 -2.45 30.28
C ASP A 118 -1.76 -1.18 30.03
N PRO A 119 -0.41 -1.24 30.02
CA PRO A 119 0.44 -0.06 29.84
C PRO A 119 0.21 0.71 28.52
N VAL A 120 -0.39 0.07 27.51
CA VAL A 120 -0.58 0.66 26.17
C VAL A 120 -2.07 0.85 25.87
N LEU A 121 -2.91 -0.16 26.14
CA LEU A 121 -4.35 -0.13 25.86
C LEU A 121 -5.17 0.43 27.03
N GLY A 122 -4.56 0.62 28.20
CA GLY A 122 -5.24 1.07 29.41
C GLY A 122 -6.41 0.17 29.81
N ASP A 123 -7.44 0.76 30.40
CA ASP A 123 -8.67 0.06 30.75
C ASP A 123 -9.65 -0.11 29.57
N GLN A 124 -9.30 0.36 28.37
CA GLN A 124 -10.18 0.23 27.20
C GLN A 124 -10.32 -1.23 26.75
N ILE A 125 -9.30 -2.05 27.02
CA ILE A 125 -9.36 -3.49 26.80
C ILE A 125 -10.13 -4.22 27.92
N ALA A 126 -10.39 -3.54 29.04
CA ALA A 126 -11.11 -4.15 30.15
C ALA A 126 -12.54 -4.54 29.72
N GLY A 127 -12.94 -5.76 30.08
CA GLY A 127 -14.24 -6.32 29.74
C GLY A 127 -14.32 -7.01 28.38
N PHE A 128 -13.25 -7.02 27.57
CA PHE A 128 -13.09 -8.01 26.51
C PHE A 128 -12.54 -9.29 27.10
N ARG A 129 -13.24 -10.41 26.91
CA ARG A 129 -12.87 -11.71 27.49
C ARG A 129 -12.33 -12.68 26.46
N SER A 130 -12.71 -12.58 25.20
CA SER A 130 -12.11 -13.41 24.16
C SER A 130 -11.31 -12.55 23.19
N VAL A 131 -10.06 -12.95 22.93
CA VAL A 131 -9.14 -12.22 22.06
C VAL A 131 -8.46 -13.18 21.10
N LEU A 132 -8.59 -12.91 19.81
CA LEU A 132 -7.92 -13.62 18.73
C LEU A 132 -6.91 -12.69 18.06
N LEU A 133 -5.63 -13.04 18.15
CA LEU A 133 -4.53 -12.33 17.49
C LEU A 133 -4.07 -13.15 16.29
N MET A 134 -3.98 -12.52 15.14
CA MET A 134 -3.69 -13.18 13.88
C MET A 134 -2.55 -12.47 13.17
N PRO A 135 -1.45 -13.20 12.87
CA PRO A 135 -0.38 -12.66 12.05
C PRO A 135 -0.86 -12.50 10.61
N LEU A 136 -0.52 -11.35 10.04
CA LEU A 136 -0.67 -11.03 8.63
C LEU A 136 0.72 -11.05 8.01
N PHE A 137 0.97 -12.06 7.19
CA PHE A 137 2.27 -12.36 6.67
C PHE A 137 2.62 -11.53 5.45
N ASP A 138 3.88 -11.11 5.39
CA ASP A 138 4.52 -10.59 4.19
C ASP A 138 5.89 -11.23 4.07
N GLU A 139 6.22 -11.71 2.88
CA GLU A 139 7.49 -12.41 2.61
C GLU A 139 7.81 -13.55 3.60
N GLY A 140 6.78 -14.19 4.16
CA GLY A 140 6.92 -15.28 5.14
C GLY A 140 7.03 -14.85 6.61
N HIS A 141 7.00 -13.54 6.89
CA HIS A 141 7.14 -12.99 8.24
C HIS A 141 5.88 -12.23 8.70
N ALA A 142 5.54 -12.31 9.98
CA ALA A 142 4.41 -11.58 10.55
C ALA A 142 4.77 -10.10 10.78
N ILE A 143 4.55 -9.28 9.76
CA ILE A 143 4.85 -7.84 9.81
C ILE A 143 3.66 -6.98 10.26
N ASN A 144 2.44 -7.53 10.17
CA ASN A 144 1.21 -6.88 10.62
C ASN A 144 0.37 -7.88 11.40
N TRP A 145 -0.50 -7.39 12.25
CA TRP A 145 -1.35 -8.21 13.10
C TRP A 145 -2.76 -7.65 13.13
N GLY A 146 -3.74 -8.53 12.94
CA GLY A 146 -5.15 -8.25 13.20
C GLY A 146 -5.55 -8.86 14.54
N ILE A 147 -6.19 -8.07 15.40
CA ILE A 147 -6.69 -8.52 16.69
C ILE A 147 -8.19 -8.28 16.73
N VAL A 148 -8.94 -9.34 17.05
CA VAL A 148 -10.39 -9.33 17.15
C VAL A 148 -10.76 -9.65 18.60
N LEU A 149 -11.69 -8.87 19.15
CA LEU A 149 -12.08 -8.96 20.56
C LEU A 149 -13.60 -9.11 20.70
N ARG A 150 -14.03 -9.94 21.66
CA ARG A 150 -15.42 -10.01 22.12
C ARG A 150 -15.49 -10.03 23.65
N ARG A 151 -16.62 -9.56 24.20
CA ARG A 151 -16.87 -9.48 25.65
C ARG A 151 -17.30 -10.80 26.25
N GLU A 152 -17.89 -11.67 25.43
CA GLU A 152 -18.14 -13.06 25.79
C GLU A 152 -16.84 -13.85 25.85
N ALA A 153 -16.71 -14.75 26.83
CA ALA A 153 -15.60 -15.68 26.88
C ALA A 153 -15.83 -16.88 25.98
N ASP A 154 -14.72 -17.44 25.52
CA ASP A 154 -14.64 -18.56 24.61
C ASP A 154 -15.46 -18.38 23.32
N ALA A 155 -15.52 -17.15 22.82
CA ALA A 155 -16.47 -16.79 21.78
C ALA A 155 -16.05 -17.19 20.36
N PHE A 156 -14.81 -17.62 20.13
CA PHE A 156 -14.32 -17.95 18.78
C PHE A 156 -14.26 -19.46 18.57
N THR A 157 -14.98 -19.96 17.57
CA THR A 157 -14.86 -21.35 17.14
C THR A 157 -13.60 -21.55 16.29
N ARG A 158 -13.17 -22.80 16.12
CA ARG A 158 -12.07 -23.14 15.21
C ARG A 158 -12.31 -22.64 13.78
N SER A 159 -13.54 -22.79 13.29
CA SER A 159 -13.92 -22.33 11.95
C SER A 159 -13.75 -20.82 11.81
N ASP A 160 -14.18 -20.05 12.83
CA ASP A 160 -14.02 -18.59 12.83
C ASP A 160 -12.54 -18.21 12.75
N MET A 161 -11.71 -18.85 13.59
CA MET A 161 -10.27 -18.57 13.66
C MET A 161 -9.56 -18.83 12.32
N GLU A 162 -9.88 -19.96 11.68
CA GLU A 162 -9.35 -20.31 10.36
C GLU A 162 -9.80 -19.30 9.30
N GLU A 163 -11.09 -18.96 9.28
CA GLU A 163 -11.66 -18.01 8.33
C GLU A 163 -11.02 -16.62 8.45
N PHE A 164 -10.89 -16.10 9.66
CA PHE A 164 -10.26 -14.81 9.89
C PHE A 164 -8.79 -14.80 9.47
N LEU A 165 -8.04 -15.87 9.73
CA LEU A 165 -6.63 -15.98 9.35
C LEU A 165 -6.46 -15.93 7.83
N TYR A 166 -7.27 -16.70 7.09
CA TYR A 166 -7.22 -16.71 5.63
C TYR A 166 -7.66 -15.37 5.03
N ARG A 167 -8.80 -14.82 5.47
CA ARG A 167 -9.34 -13.56 4.94
C ARG A 167 -8.45 -12.37 5.26
N GLY A 168 -7.93 -12.30 6.48
CA GLY A 168 -7.01 -11.24 6.90
C GLY A 168 -5.74 -11.22 6.05
N ASN A 169 -5.14 -12.39 5.81
CA ASN A 169 -3.94 -12.51 4.97
C ASN A 169 -4.22 -12.17 3.50
N LEU A 170 -5.35 -12.62 2.94
CA LEU A 170 -5.73 -12.29 1.56
C LEU A 170 -5.85 -10.78 1.35
N ILE A 171 -6.56 -10.10 2.25
CA ILE A 171 -6.79 -8.65 2.16
C ILE A 171 -5.51 -7.87 2.45
N GLY A 172 -4.73 -8.29 3.47
CA GLY A 172 -3.43 -7.70 3.75
C GLY A 172 -2.51 -7.70 2.51
N ARG A 173 -2.50 -8.82 1.77
CA ARG A 173 -1.73 -8.95 0.51
C ARG A 173 -2.29 -8.08 -0.61
N MET A 174 -3.61 -7.99 -0.77
CA MET A 174 -4.24 -7.10 -1.76
C MET A 174 -3.92 -5.63 -1.48
N THR A 175 -4.07 -5.18 -0.22
CA THR A 175 -3.74 -3.82 0.18
C THR A 175 -2.27 -3.50 -0.07
N ARG A 176 -1.35 -4.41 0.28
CA ARG A 176 0.08 -4.22 0.01
C ARG A 176 0.39 -4.14 -1.48
N ASN A 177 -0.22 -4.98 -2.30
CA ASN A 177 -0.04 -4.96 -3.75
C ASN A 177 -0.44 -3.61 -4.36
N LEU A 178 -1.56 -3.03 -3.91
CA LEU A 178 -1.97 -1.70 -4.35
C LEU A 178 -1.02 -0.59 -3.90
N VAL A 179 -0.52 -0.64 -2.66
CA VAL A 179 0.48 0.34 -2.18
C VAL A 179 1.71 0.30 -3.08
N ILE A 180 2.26 -0.89 -3.33
CA ILE A 180 3.43 -1.08 -4.20
C ILE A 180 3.14 -0.59 -5.62
N ARG A 181 1.97 -0.96 -6.18
CA ARG A 181 1.56 -0.52 -7.51
C ARG A 181 1.48 1.00 -7.61
N SER A 182 0.87 1.66 -6.62
CA SER A 182 0.73 3.12 -6.59
C SER A 182 2.10 3.82 -6.53
N GLU A 183 3.06 3.24 -5.81
CA GLU A 183 4.42 3.75 -5.73
C GLU A 183 5.18 3.59 -7.04
N VAL A 184 5.07 2.42 -7.69
CA VAL A 184 5.64 2.18 -9.02
C VAL A 184 5.05 3.15 -10.05
N GLU A 185 3.73 3.34 -10.07
CA GLU A 185 3.07 4.28 -10.96
C GLU A 185 3.52 5.73 -10.71
N ARG A 186 3.71 6.12 -9.45
CA ARG A 186 4.23 7.45 -9.08
C ARG A 186 5.66 7.66 -9.57
N LEU A 187 6.55 6.70 -9.31
CA LEU A 187 7.95 6.76 -9.75
C LEU A 187 8.05 6.78 -11.28
N ASN A 188 7.23 5.99 -11.97
CA ASN A 188 7.21 5.96 -13.43
C ASN A 188 6.73 7.29 -14.04
N ARG A 189 5.72 7.94 -13.41
CA ARG A 189 5.31 9.29 -13.81
C ARG A 189 6.44 10.30 -13.63
N GLN A 190 7.11 10.30 -12.48
CA GLN A 190 8.24 11.20 -12.23
C GLN A 190 9.39 10.99 -13.22
N LEU A 191 9.71 9.73 -13.54
CA LEU A 191 10.73 9.42 -14.53
C LEU A 191 10.33 9.89 -15.94
N THR A 192 9.06 9.71 -16.30
CA THR A 192 8.53 10.18 -17.59
C THR A 192 8.62 11.71 -17.69
N GLU A 193 8.20 12.44 -16.65
CA GLU A 193 8.29 13.90 -16.60
C GLU A 193 9.74 14.39 -16.75
N GLN A 194 10.70 13.74 -16.06
CA GLN A 194 12.12 14.06 -16.19
C GLN A 194 12.66 13.82 -17.61
N LEU A 195 12.27 12.70 -18.24
CA LEU A 195 12.68 12.39 -19.61
C LEU A 195 12.08 13.39 -20.61
N GLU A 196 10.83 13.82 -20.41
CA GLU A 196 10.20 14.85 -21.24
C GLU A 196 10.91 16.20 -21.14
N GLU A 197 11.35 16.60 -19.94
CA GLU A 197 12.13 17.81 -19.71
C GLU A 197 13.49 17.76 -20.43
N ILE A 198 14.23 16.65 -20.28
CA ILE A 198 15.50 16.44 -20.99
C ILE A 198 15.30 16.50 -22.51
N ALA A 199 14.25 15.85 -23.00
CA ALA A 199 13.92 15.86 -24.42
C ALA A 199 13.58 17.25 -24.94
N ALA A 200 12.89 18.06 -24.13
CA ALA A 200 12.59 19.45 -24.47
C ALA A 200 13.87 20.28 -24.60
N VAL A 201 14.82 20.12 -23.67
CA VAL A 201 16.14 20.79 -23.73
C VAL A 201 16.91 20.34 -24.97
N GLN A 202 16.99 19.03 -25.25
CA GLN A 202 17.69 18.51 -26.41
C GLN A 202 17.12 19.04 -27.73
N ARG A 203 15.78 19.07 -27.87
CA ARG A 203 15.13 19.65 -29.05
C ARG A 203 15.37 21.16 -29.17
N ALA A 204 15.37 21.89 -28.05
CA ALA A 204 15.62 23.33 -28.04
C ALA A 204 17.06 23.71 -28.39
N LEU A 205 18.02 22.77 -28.30
CA LEU A 205 19.39 22.97 -28.77
C LEU A 205 19.51 22.82 -30.29
N LEU A 206 18.57 22.12 -30.95
CA LEU A 206 18.65 21.89 -32.39
C LEU A 206 18.28 23.15 -33.20
N PRO A 207 18.82 23.30 -34.41
CA PRO A 207 18.47 24.40 -35.29
C PRO A 207 16.99 24.41 -35.65
N ASP A 208 16.31 25.53 -35.40
CA ASP A 208 14.91 25.73 -35.78
C ASP A 208 14.69 25.82 -37.30
N ARG A 209 15.76 26.12 -38.06
CA ARG A 209 15.72 26.30 -39.52
C ARG A 209 17.01 25.80 -40.16
N THR A 210 16.88 25.24 -41.34
CA THR A 210 18.04 24.95 -42.20
C THR A 210 18.52 26.23 -42.89
N PRO A 211 19.84 26.40 -43.11
CA PRO A 211 20.35 27.57 -43.80
C PRO A 211 20.05 27.52 -45.30
N ASP A 212 19.88 28.69 -45.91
CA ASP A 212 19.76 28.83 -47.36
C ASP A 212 21.15 28.93 -47.99
N VAL A 213 21.61 27.85 -48.60
CA VAL A 213 22.95 27.74 -49.19
C VAL A 213 22.81 27.63 -50.71
N PRO A 214 23.28 28.61 -51.50
CA PRO A 214 23.12 28.59 -52.95
C PRO A 214 23.65 27.29 -53.59
N GLY A 215 22.78 26.62 -54.34
CA GLY A 215 23.10 25.36 -55.02
C GLY A 215 23.02 24.10 -54.16
N LEU A 216 22.59 24.20 -52.90
CA LEU A 216 22.42 23.05 -51.99
C LEU A 216 21.03 23.08 -51.34
N SER A 217 20.35 21.93 -51.31
CA SER A 217 19.09 21.75 -50.58
C SER A 217 19.37 20.95 -49.30
N ILE A 218 19.00 21.49 -48.14
CA ILE A 218 19.27 20.90 -46.83
C ILE A 218 17.94 20.59 -46.14
N ALA A 219 17.82 19.36 -45.63
CA ALA A 219 16.73 18.92 -44.77
C ALA A 219 17.30 18.17 -43.56
N SER A 220 16.68 18.37 -42.40
CA SER A 220 17.04 17.70 -41.15
C SER A 220 15.79 17.11 -40.48
N SER A 221 15.96 15.97 -39.84
CA SER A 221 14.90 15.33 -39.04
C SER A 221 15.53 14.75 -37.79
N PHE A 222 14.89 14.97 -36.64
CA PHE A 222 15.33 14.48 -35.34
C PHE A 222 14.28 13.55 -34.76
N LEU A 223 14.62 12.27 -34.68
CA LEU A 223 13.74 11.20 -34.19
C LEU A 223 14.48 10.43 -33.11
N THR A 224 13.93 10.43 -31.90
CA THR A 224 14.51 9.74 -30.75
C THR A 224 13.93 8.34 -30.61
N SER A 225 14.76 7.36 -30.23
CA SER A 225 14.29 5.98 -29.99
C SER A 225 13.50 5.82 -28.68
N LEU A 226 13.70 6.73 -27.73
CA LEU A 226 12.98 6.85 -26.45
C LEU A 226 12.46 8.30 -26.29
N GLN A 227 11.93 8.65 -25.11
CA GLN A 227 11.43 10.00 -24.82
C GLN A 227 12.54 11.06 -24.94
N ALA A 228 13.80 10.74 -24.58
CA ALA A 228 14.99 11.58 -24.72
C ALA A 228 16.17 10.82 -25.36
N GLY A 229 17.09 11.54 -26.02
CA GLY A 229 18.29 11.01 -26.68
C GLY A 229 18.52 11.57 -28.08
N GLY A 230 19.51 11.05 -28.81
CA GLY A 230 19.84 11.43 -30.19
C GLY A 230 21.03 12.39 -30.31
N ASP A 231 21.61 12.43 -31.52
CA ASP A 231 22.80 13.24 -31.80
C ASP A 231 22.45 14.73 -31.93
N TYR A 232 23.37 15.57 -31.48
CA TYR A 232 23.29 17.00 -31.70
C TYR A 232 23.80 17.35 -33.10
N PHE A 233 23.14 18.29 -33.77
CA PHE A 233 23.69 18.90 -34.99
C PHE A 233 23.44 20.41 -35.00
N ASP A 234 24.30 21.14 -35.71
CA ASP A 234 24.16 22.59 -35.88
C ASP A 234 24.79 23.08 -37.20
N TYR A 235 24.37 24.27 -37.65
CA TYR A 235 24.85 24.95 -38.84
C TYR A 235 25.43 26.33 -38.47
N PHE A 236 26.63 26.65 -38.96
CA PHE A 236 27.26 27.93 -38.69
C PHE A 236 27.96 28.52 -39.92
N ASP A 237 27.86 29.84 -40.07
CA ASP A 237 28.50 30.60 -41.14
C ASP A 237 30.00 30.79 -40.84
N LEU A 238 30.85 30.34 -41.76
CA LEU A 238 32.32 30.44 -41.69
C LEU A 238 32.89 31.63 -42.46
N LYS A 239 32.02 32.53 -42.96
CA LYS A 239 32.30 33.68 -43.84
C LYS A 239 32.75 33.27 -45.24
N ASP A 240 32.70 34.22 -46.17
CA ASP A 240 33.07 34.07 -47.58
C ASP A 240 32.26 32.98 -48.32
N GLY A 241 30.99 32.82 -47.94
CA GLY A 241 30.09 31.82 -48.53
C GLY A 241 30.35 30.38 -48.08
N ARG A 242 31.17 30.17 -47.04
CA ARG A 242 31.45 28.84 -46.48
C ARG A 242 30.55 28.56 -45.29
N TRP A 243 30.10 27.31 -45.18
CA TRP A 243 29.26 26.83 -44.09
C TRP A 243 29.91 25.65 -43.38
N GLY A 244 29.76 25.61 -42.06
CA GLY A 244 30.10 24.47 -41.23
C GLY A 244 28.86 23.71 -40.80
N VAL A 245 28.99 22.39 -40.73
CA VAL A 245 28.01 21.50 -40.11
C VAL A 245 28.71 20.81 -38.96
N LEU A 246 28.16 20.92 -37.75
CA LEU A 246 28.58 20.13 -36.61
C LEU A 246 27.58 19.00 -36.44
N ILE A 247 28.07 17.78 -36.29
CA ILE A 247 27.32 16.64 -35.78
C ILE A 247 28.15 16.11 -34.62
N ALA A 248 27.54 16.03 -33.45
CA ALA A 248 28.17 15.53 -32.26
C ALA A 248 27.28 14.46 -31.64
N ASP A 249 27.86 13.29 -31.38
CA ASP A 249 27.23 12.27 -30.56
C ASP A 249 27.02 12.87 -29.16
N ALA A 250 25.75 12.99 -28.76
CA ALA A 250 25.41 13.38 -27.41
C ALA A 250 25.54 12.13 -26.55
N ALA A 251 26.74 11.90 -26.01
CA ALA A 251 27.01 10.73 -25.17
C ALA A 251 25.95 10.59 -24.06
N GLY A 252 25.11 9.54 -24.16
CA GLY A 252 24.20 9.15 -23.08
C GLY A 252 22.91 8.47 -23.52
N HIS A 253 22.99 7.18 -23.87
CA HIS A 253 21.81 6.31 -23.88
C HIS A 253 21.49 5.93 -22.42
N GLY A 254 20.62 6.69 -21.76
CA GLY A 254 20.06 6.35 -20.46
C GLY A 254 20.61 7.15 -19.27
N ALA A 255 19.87 7.08 -18.17
CA ALA A 255 20.10 7.81 -16.91
C ALA A 255 21.45 7.50 -16.20
N GLY A 256 22.33 6.68 -16.81
CA GLY A 256 23.60 6.23 -16.25
C GLY A 256 24.86 6.89 -16.83
N ALA A 257 24.76 7.91 -17.69
CA ALA A 257 25.95 8.56 -18.28
C ALA A 257 26.62 9.62 -17.39
N ALA A 258 26.23 9.72 -16.12
CA ALA A 258 26.84 10.60 -15.13
C ALA A 258 27.31 9.82 -13.89
N THR A 259 28.23 8.88 -14.07
CA THR A 259 29.14 8.37 -13.02
C THR A 259 30.43 7.87 -13.65
#